data_AF-A0A522QU99-F1
#
_entry.id   AF-A0A522QU99-F1
#
_cell.length_a   1.000
_cell.length_b   1.000
_cell.length_c   1.000
_cell.angle_alpha   90.00
_cell.angle_beta   90.00
_cell.angle_gamma   90.00
#
_symmetry.space_group_name_H-M   'P 1'
#
loop_
_entity.id
_entity.type
_entity.pdbx_description
1 polymer ?
#
loop_
_entity_poly.entity_id
_entity_poly.type
_entity_poly.pdbx_seq_one_letter_code
_entity_poly.pdbx_strand_id
1 'polypeptide(L)'
;MKEFLSALLIIATFAAAPVFAGVVAQAETGNHHGARFERALNLTPTERQQAEPILRDGERRMRELRDRAKAAALGALSPDHRSRVEQIAAAARDQIHSAWTTRSSADASASPAPLRRALHGQIGAIVSKSAAEIDALLTPQESQAVLAQRQQLQSEGEAVMASTASQLRPLLTGDQQQKLDTWSAKMKQHAARRHQANAGRFLLMVAAPPRG
;
A
#
# COMPACT_ATOMS: atom_id res chain seq x y z
N MET A 1 -21.82 8.29 -16.82
CA MET A 1 -20.92 7.22 -16.36
C MET A 1 -19.49 7.74 -16.25
N LYS A 2 -19.20 8.49 -15.19
CA LYS A 2 -17.89 9.08 -14.86
C LYS A 2 -17.64 8.74 -13.38
N GLU A 3 -16.38 8.60 -12.97
CA GLU A 3 -15.86 8.14 -11.65
C GLU A 3 -15.40 6.66 -11.58
N PHE A 4 -14.28 6.27 -12.22
CA PHE A 4 -13.64 4.95 -11.98
C PHE A 4 -12.09 4.92 -11.97
N LEU A 5 -11.40 6.07 -11.92
CA LEU A 5 -9.94 6.13 -12.06
C LEU A 5 -9.26 6.78 -10.86
N SER A 6 -9.37 6.14 -9.69
CA SER A 6 -8.57 6.45 -8.49
C SER A 6 -8.52 5.22 -7.58
N ALA A 7 -7.49 4.36 -7.71
CA ALA A 7 -6.94 3.52 -6.63
C ALA A 7 -5.94 2.48 -7.16
N LEU A 8 -4.86 2.95 -7.77
CA LEU A 8 -3.61 2.22 -7.85
C LEU A 8 -2.72 2.91 -6.81
N LEU A 9 -2.39 2.19 -5.71
CA LEU A 9 -1.77 2.65 -4.43
C LEU A 9 -2.76 2.82 -3.26
N ILE A 10 -2.80 1.82 -2.37
CA ILE A 10 -2.94 2.10 -0.93
C ILE A 10 -1.56 1.94 -0.32
N ILE A 11 -0.59 2.72 -0.83
CA ILE A 11 0.62 3.19 -0.16
C ILE A 11 0.91 4.57 -0.79
N ALA A 12 0.93 5.63 0.02
CA ALA A 12 1.36 7.01 -0.29
C ALA A 12 0.95 7.66 -1.63
N THR A 13 -0.04 8.57 -1.62
CA THR A 13 0.03 9.98 -2.13
C THR A 13 -1.38 10.54 -2.31
N PHE A 14 -1.71 11.62 -1.60
CA PHE A 14 -2.45 12.78 -2.14
C PHE A 14 -2.22 13.97 -1.21
N ALA A 15 -1.54 14.98 -1.75
CA ALA A 15 -1.36 16.31 -1.18
C ALA A 15 -2.25 17.31 -1.95
N ALA A 16 -2.97 18.16 -1.20
CA ALA A 16 -3.44 19.54 -1.46
C ALA A 16 -4.62 19.86 -0.49
N ALA A 17 -4.42 20.54 0.66
CA ALA A 17 -4.44 22.01 0.94
C ALA A 17 -5.83 22.50 1.45
N PRO A 18 -6.01 23.62 2.23
CA PRO A 18 -5.05 24.56 2.85
C PRO A 18 -5.21 24.79 4.39
N VAL A 19 -4.21 25.48 4.94
CA VAL A 19 -3.95 26.20 6.22
C VAL A 19 -5.10 26.43 7.23
N PHE A 20 -4.86 26.07 8.50
CA PHE A 20 -5.09 26.96 9.65
C PHE A 20 -3.89 26.90 10.60
N ALA A 21 -3.44 28.09 11.01
CA ALA A 21 -2.28 28.33 11.84
C ALA A 21 -2.47 27.88 13.29
N GLY A 22 -1.38 27.45 13.94
CA GLY A 22 -1.26 27.40 15.39
C GLY A 22 -0.78 26.06 15.95
N VAL A 23 0.55 25.98 16.16
CA VAL A 23 1.27 25.16 17.16
C VAL A 23 0.91 23.66 17.25
N VAL A 24 1.85 22.79 16.83
CA VAL A 24 2.58 21.81 17.68
C VAL A 24 3.48 20.96 16.75
N ALA A 25 4.78 20.98 17.08
CA ALA A 25 5.81 19.97 16.83
C ALA A 25 5.79 19.19 15.49
N GLN A 26 6.70 19.64 14.62
CA GLN A 26 7.56 18.84 13.76
C GLN A 26 7.78 17.40 14.27
N ALA A 27 6.99 16.47 13.75
CA ALA A 27 7.34 15.05 13.73
C ALA A 27 8.25 14.82 12.51
N GLU A 28 9.53 15.08 12.70
CA GLU A 28 10.56 14.53 11.85
C GLU A 28 10.73 13.04 12.15
N THR A 29 10.97 12.28 11.08
CA THR A 29 11.19 10.82 10.98
C THR A 29 9.92 9.98 10.78
N GLY A 30 9.99 9.18 9.72
CA GLY A 30 8.85 8.74 8.92
C GLY A 30 7.89 7.77 9.60
N ASN A 31 6.60 8.01 9.38
CA ASN A 31 5.58 6.96 9.33
C ASN A 31 4.29 7.54 8.72
N HIS A 32 4.14 7.39 7.40
CA HIS A 32 2.99 7.92 6.66
C HIS A 32 1.66 7.17 6.92
N HIS A 33 1.61 6.18 7.83
CA HIS A 33 0.43 5.35 8.08
C HIS A 33 -0.31 5.72 9.37
N GLY A 34 0.37 5.91 10.51
CA GLY A 34 -0.23 6.51 11.73
C GLY A 34 -0.96 7.83 11.45
N ALA A 35 -0.33 8.74 10.69
CA ALA A 35 -0.90 10.02 10.27
C ALA A 35 -2.18 9.91 9.40
N ARG A 36 -2.51 8.73 8.85
CA ARG A 36 -3.78 8.50 8.12
C ARG A 36 -4.91 8.12 9.05
N PHE A 37 -4.64 7.25 10.02
CA PHE A 37 -5.62 6.91 11.05
C PHE A 37 -5.98 8.13 11.87
N GLU A 38 -4.98 8.92 12.27
CA GLU A 38 -5.17 10.17 13.00
C GLU A 38 -6.05 11.16 12.24
N ARG A 39 -5.80 11.34 10.93
CA ARG A 39 -6.61 12.21 10.06
C ARG A 39 -8.01 11.66 9.76
N ALA A 40 -8.16 10.34 9.64
CA ALA A 40 -9.46 9.73 9.39
C ALA A 40 -10.38 9.82 10.61
N LEU A 41 -9.80 9.73 11.82
CA LEU A 41 -10.54 9.71 13.08
C LEU A 41 -10.59 11.08 13.77
N ASN A 42 -9.84 12.08 13.30
CA ASN A 42 -9.71 13.40 13.95
C ASN A 42 -9.37 13.26 15.46
N LEU A 43 -8.34 12.47 15.77
CA LEU A 43 -7.94 12.23 17.15
C LEU A 43 -7.42 13.51 17.82
N THR A 44 -7.87 13.76 19.05
CA THR A 44 -7.32 14.80 19.92
C THR A 44 -5.85 14.49 20.27
N PRO A 45 -5.05 15.46 20.75
CA PRO A 45 -3.67 15.20 21.15
C PRO A 45 -3.54 14.08 22.20
N THR A 46 -4.45 14.05 23.19
CA THR A 46 -4.48 13.02 24.24
C THR A 46 -4.82 11.64 23.68
N GLU A 47 -5.88 11.54 22.87
CA GLU A 47 -6.27 10.29 22.20
C GLU A 47 -5.15 9.76 21.31
N ARG A 48 -4.44 10.66 20.60
CA ARG A 48 -3.30 10.30 19.76
C ARG A 48 -2.17 9.72 20.59
N GLN A 49 -1.81 10.35 21.70
CA GLN A 49 -0.76 9.86 22.59
C GLN A 49 -1.09 8.46 23.14
N GLN A 50 -2.37 8.18 23.41
CA GLN A 50 -2.83 6.87 23.87
C GLN A 50 -2.92 5.83 22.73
N ALA A 51 -3.28 6.25 21.52
CA ALA A 51 -3.42 5.38 20.35
C ALA A 51 -2.07 5.03 19.69
N GLU A 52 -1.06 5.89 19.80
CA GLU A 52 0.27 5.74 19.20
C GLU A 52 0.91 4.34 19.41
N PRO A 53 1.00 3.79 20.65
CA PRO A 53 1.58 2.47 20.84
C PRO A 53 0.79 1.35 20.12
N ILE A 54 -0.53 1.45 20.06
CA ILE A 54 -1.41 0.49 19.38
C ILE A 54 -1.21 0.55 17.87
N LEU A 55 -1.13 1.76 17.31
CA LEU A 55 -0.89 1.98 15.88
C LEU A 55 0.50 1.48 15.48
N ARG A 56 1.55 1.79 16.26
CA ARG A 56 2.92 1.31 16.01
C ARG A 56 3.01 -0.21 16.07
N ASP A 57 2.35 -0.84 17.03
CA ASP A 57 2.31 -2.29 17.15
C ASP A 57 1.59 -2.94 15.95
N GLY A 58 0.43 -2.41 15.56
CA GLY A 58 -0.29 -2.86 14.36
C GLY A 58 0.56 -2.73 13.08
N GLU A 59 1.25 -1.60 12.90
CA GLU A 59 2.16 -1.39 11.78
C GLU A 59 3.34 -2.38 11.79
N ARG A 60 3.93 -2.64 12.96
CA ARG A 60 5.00 -3.64 13.12
C ARG A 60 4.50 -5.02 12.69
N ARG A 61 3.37 -5.47 13.24
CA ARG A 61 2.76 -6.76 12.88
C ARG A 61 2.46 -6.88 11.39
N MET A 62 1.98 -5.80 10.76
CA MET A 62 1.75 -5.76 9.31
C MET A 62 3.06 -5.80 8.50
N ARG A 63 4.15 -5.18 8.97
CA ARG A 63 5.47 -5.29 8.33
C ARG A 63 5.98 -6.73 8.39
N GLU A 64 6.03 -7.31 9.58
CA GLU A 64 6.46 -8.70 9.80
C GLU A 64 5.63 -9.68 8.95
N LEU A 65 4.32 -9.49 8.90
CA LEU A 65 3.44 -10.28 8.06
C LEU A 65 3.78 -10.17 6.57
N ARG A 66 4.04 -8.95 6.07
CA ARG A 66 4.46 -8.75 4.68
C ARG A 66 5.81 -9.39 4.38
N ASP A 67 6.76 -9.31 5.30
CA ASP A 67 8.09 -9.91 5.14
C ASP A 67 8.00 -11.44 5.12
N ARG A 68 7.19 -12.04 6.00
CA ARG A 68 6.90 -13.49 5.98
C ARG A 68 6.24 -13.90 4.66
N ALA A 69 5.23 -13.18 4.22
CA ALA A 69 4.53 -13.48 2.97
C ALA A 69 5.45 -13.34 1.74
N LYS A 70 6.34 -12.33 1.73
CA LYS A 70 7.38 -12.19 0.72
C LYS A 70 8.30 -13.41 0.69
N ALA A 71 8.85 -13.78 1.84
CA ALA A 71 9.76 -14.92 1.94
C ALA A 71 9.08 -16.22 1.49
N ALA A 72 7.83 -16.46 1.90
CA ALA A 72 7.06 -17.63 1.49
C ALA A 72 6.72 -17.63 -0.01
N ALA A 73 6.32 -16.49 -0.57
CA ALA A 73 5.99 -16.37 -2.00
C ALA A 73 7.22 -16.61 -2.89
N LEU A 74 8.39 -16.06 -2.52
CA LEU A 74 9.64 -16.32 -3.24
C LEU A 74 10.14 -17.76 -2.99
N GLY A 75 9.94 -18.28 -1.77
CA GLY A 75 10.24 -19.65 -1.39
C GLY A 75 9.47 -20.69 -2.20
N ALA A 76 8.27 -20.36 -2.66
CA ALA A 76 7.43 -21.20 -3.50
C ALA A 76 7.94 -21.33 -4.96
N LEU A 77 8.91 -20.51 -5.37
CA LEU A 77 9.50 -20.53 -6.71
C LEU A 77 10.75 -21.39 -6.76
N SER A 78 10.99 -22.00 -7.93
CA SER A 78 12.31 -22.55 -8.26
C SER A 78 13.40 -21.46 -8.18
N PRO A 79 14.67 -21.81 -7.89
CA PRO A 79 15.76 -20.84 -7.78
C PRO A 79 15.91 -19.94 -9.01
N ASP A 80 15.79 -20.52 -10.20
CA ASP A 80 15.92 -19.79 -11.48
C ASP A 80 14.76 -18.81 -11.67
N HIS A 81 13.52 -19.25 -11.45
CA HIS A 81 12.35 -18.38 -11.53
C HIS A 81 12.41 -17.26 -10.49
N ARG A 82 12.85 -17.56 -9.26
CA ARG A 82 13.05 -16.55 -8.22
C ARG A 82 14.04 -15.47 -8.66
N SER A 83 15.21 -15.85 -9.16
CA SER A 83 16.21 -14.91 -9.66
C SER A 83 15.65 -14.03 -10.79
N ARG A 84 14.89 -14.64 -11.72
CA ARG A 84 14.29 -13.90 -12.83
C ARG A 84 13.20 -12.93 -12.38
N VAL A 85 12.37 -13.32 -11.42
CA VAL A 85 11.35 -12.45 -10.82
C VAL A 85 12.00 -11.24 -10.14
N GLU A 86 13.09 -11.44 -9.41
CA GLU A 86 13.84 -10.35 -8.76
C GLU A 86 14.44 -9.38 -9.78
N GLN A 87 14.99 -9.88 -10.89
CA GLN A 87 15.49 -9.06 -11.99
C GLN A 87 14.39 -8.20 -12.61
N ILE A 88 13.23 -8.80 -12.92
CA ILE A 88 12.09 -8.07 -13.49
C ILE A 88 11.59 -7.00 -12.51
N ALA A 89 11.49 -7.35 -11.22
CA ALA A 89 11.05 -6.42 -10.18
C ALA A 89 12.02 -5.26 -9.97
N ALA A 90 13.33 -5.51 -10.06
CA ALA A 90 14.35 -4.46 -10.02
C ALA A 90 14.25 -3.52 -11.24
N ALA A 91 14.16 -4.08 -12.45
CA ALA A 91 14.02 -3.29 -13.67
C ALA A 91 12.75 -2.43 -13.67
N ALA A 92 11.62 -2.98 -13.20
CA ALA A 92 10.37 -2.23 -13.04
C ALA A 92 10.53 -1.06 -12.06
N ARG A 93 11.25 -1.28 -10.94
CA ARG A 93 11.52 -0.23 -9.94
C ARG A 93 12.36 0.89 -10.53
N ASP A 94 13.40 0.56 -11.30
CA ASP A 94 14.26 1.55 -11.92
C ASP A 94 13.50 2.38 -12.96
N GLN A 95 12.66 1.73 -13.79
CA GLN A 95 11.80 2.45 -14.74
C GLN A 95 10.81 3.38 -14.04
N ILE A 96 10.19 2.93 -12.94
CA ILE A 96 9.30 3.78 -12.14
C ILE A 96 10.11 4.97 -11.59
N HIS A 97 11.30 4.72 -11.04
CA HIS A 97 12.15 5.78 -10.51
C HIS A 97 12.53 6.80 -11.58
N SER A 98 12.93 6.36 -12.76
CA SER A 98 13.20 7.24 -13.91
C SER A 98 11.98 8.06 -14.33
N ALA A 99 10.78 7.46 -14.36
CA ALA A 99 9.55 8.17 -14.66
C ALA A 99 9.25 9.29 -13.64
N TRP A 100 9.62 9.09 -12.37
CA TRP A 100 9.56 10.14 -11.35
C TRP A 100 10.63 11.22 -11.56
N THR A 101 11.89 10.85 -11.79
CA THR A 101 13.01 11.81 -11.86
C THR A 101 12.99 12.66 -13.13
N THR A 102 12.77 12.06 -14.31
CA THR A 102 12.65 12.78 -15.59
C THR A 102 11.52 13.81 -15.53
N ARG A 103 10.48 13.55 -14.74
CA ARG A 103 9.36 14.46 -14.57
C ARG A 103 9.68 15.62 -13.64
N SER A 104 10.40 15.38 -12.55
CA SER A 104 10.82 16.44 -11.62
C SER A 104 11.70 17.49 -12.30
N SER A 105 12.37 17.16 -13.41
CA SER A 105 13.19 18.09 -14.19
C SER A 105 12.45 18.82 -15.32
N ALA A 106 11.28 18.37 -15.76
CA ALA A 106 10.69 18.81 -17.04
C ALA A 106 9.62 19.91 -16.94
N ASP A 107 8.95 20.13 -15.80
CA ASP A 107 7.82 21.07 -15.73
C ASP A 107 7.60 21.60 -14.31
N ALA A 108 8.22 22.75 -13.99
CA ALA A 108 7.86 23.55 -12.81
C ALA A 108 6.61 24.43 -13.04
N SER A 109 6.10 24.50 -14.27
CA SER A 109 5.16 25.54 -14.73
C SER A 109 3.73 25.03 -15.00
N ALA A 110 3.50 23.72 -15.04
CA ALA A 110 2.24 23.14 -15.48
C ALA A 110 1.31 22.77 -14.29
N SER A 111 -0.01 22.80 -14.55
CA SER A 111 -1.04 22.54 -13.54
C SER A 111 -0.99 21.08 -13.01
N PRO A 112 -1.04 20.84 -11.69
CA PRO A 112 -0.65 19.57 -11.07
C PRO A 112 -1.57 18.36 -11.34
N ALA A 113 -2.83 18.58 -11.71
CA ALA A 113 -3.82 17.51 -11.85
C ALA A 113 -3.68 16.62 -13.12
N PRO A 114 -3.64 17.16 -14.35
CA PRO A 114 -3.42 16.35 -15.55
C PRO A 114 -2.05 15.67 -15.53
N LEU A 115 -1.05 16.34 -14.93
CA LEU A 115 0.28 15.78 -14.73
C LEU A 115 0.24 14.50 -13.90
N ARG A 116 -0.39 14.52 -12.71
CA ARG A 116 -0.52 13.32 -11.88
C ARG A 116 -1.17 12.16 -12.63
N ARG A 117 -2.23 12.41 -13.40
CA ARG A 117 -2.91 11.35 -14.17
C ARG A 117 -1.98 10.67 -15.19
N ALA A 118 -1.19 11.47 -15.94
CA ALA A 118 -0.24 10.93 -16.90
C ALA A 118 0.83 10.05 -16.22
N LEU A 119 1.34 10.46 -15.05
CA LEU A 119 2.30 9.67 -14.28
C LEU A 119 1.70 8.34 -13.83
N HIS A 120 0.49 8.38 -13.27
CA HIS A 120 -0.21 7.18 -12.82
C HIS A 120 -0.46 6.22 -13.99
N GLY A 121 -0.77 6.73 -15.18
CA GLY A 121 -0.89 5.93 -16.40
C GLY A 121 0.41 5.22 -16.77
N GLN A 122 1.53 5.95 -16.80
CA GLN A 122 2.85 5.38 -17.13
C GLN A 122 3.30 4.33 -16.12
N ILE A 123 3.20 4.62 -14.82
CA ILE A 123 3.52 3.66 -13.75
C ILE A 123 2.60 2.44 -13.84
N GLY A 124 1.31 2.65 -14.09
CA GLY A 124 0.34 1.57 -14.29
C GLY A 124 0.71 0.64 -15.43
N ALA A 125 1.20 1.19 -16.55
CA ALA A 125 1.66 0.42 -17.70
C ALA A 125 2.93 -0.41 -17.37
N ILE A 126 3.92 0.20 -16.70
CA ILE A 126 5.14 -0.51 -16.26
C ILE A 126 4.77 -1.69 -15.35
N VAL A 127 3.96 -1.44 -14.32
CA VAL A 127 3.53 -2.48 -13.37
C VAL A 127 2.77 -3.60 -14.06
N SER A 128 1.87 -3.27 -14.99
CA SER A 128 1.06 -4.29 -15.68
C SER A 128 1.91 -5.14 -16.62
N LYS A 129 2.85 -4.53 -17.35
CA LYS A 129 3.79 -5.24 -18.22
C LYS A 129 4.68 -6.19 -17.41
N SER A 130 5.33 -5.70 -16.36
CA SER A 130 6.23 -6.53 -15.53
C SER A 130 5.48 -7.65 -14.80
N ALA A 131 4.23 -7.41 -14.38
CA ALA A 131 3.41 -8.47 -13.80
C ALA A 131 3.11 -9.59 -14.82
N ALA A 132 2.78 -9.24 -16.07
CA ALA A 132 2.54 -10.22 -17.13
C ALA A 132 3.81 -11.00 -17.52
N GLU A 133 4.97 -10.34 -17.53
CA GLU A 133 6.26 -11.02 -17.74
C GLU A 133 6.54 -12.02 -16.63
N ILE A 134 6.24 -11.68 -15.37
CA ILE A 134 6.37 -12.64 -14.26
C ILE A 134 5.40 -13.80 -14.44
N ASP A 135 4.12 -13.55 -14.73
CA ASP A 135 3.13 -14.63 -14.92
C ASP A 135 3.55 -15.62 -16.01
N ALA A 136 4.13 -15.13 -17.10
CA ALA A 136 4.59 -15.98 -18.21
C ALA A 136 5.78 -16.88 -17.83
N LEU A 137 6.51 -16.57 -16.76
CA LEU A 137 7.62 -17.38 -16.25
C LEU A 137 7.15 -18.51 -15.34
N LEU A 138 6.03 -18.32 -14.63
CA LEU A 138 5.61 -19.23 -13.58
C LEU A 138 5.01 -20.51 -14.16
N THR A 139 5.36 -21.64 -13.56
CA THR A 139 4.57 -22.86 -13.76
C THR A 139 3.18 -22.71 -13.13
N PRO A 140 2.18 -23.49 -13.57
CA PRO A 140 0.86 -23.51 -12.93
C PRO A 140 0.92 -23.80 -11.42
N GLN A 141 1.81 -24.70 -11.00
CA GLN A 141 2.01 -25.05 -9.59
C GLN A 141 2.58 -23.89 -8.77
N GLU A 142 3.63 -23.22 -9.27
CA GLU A 142 4.20 -22.04 -8.59
C GLU A 142 3.19 -20.91 -8.52
N SER A 143 2.46 -20.66 -9.61
CA SER A 143 1.39 -19.65 -9.65
C SER A 143 0.31 -19.93 -8.57
N GLN A 144 -0.14 -21.18 -8.45
CA GLN A 144 -1.11 -21.58 -7.44
C GLN A 144 -0.55 -21.42 -6.01
N ALA A 145 0.70 -21.80 -5.77
CA ALA A 145 1.34 -21.65 -4.46
C ALA A 145 1.48 -20.17 -4.06
N VAL A 146 1.89 -19.31 -4.99
CA VAL A 146 1.98 -17.86 -4.79
C VAL A 146 0.61 -17.24 -4.49
N LEU A 147 -0.44 -17.68 -5.18
CA LEU A 147 -1.81 -17.22 -4.91
C LEU A 147 -2.31 -17.66 -3.53
N ALA A 148 -1.95 -18.85 -3.06
CA ALA A 148 -2.25 -19.30 -1.71
C ALA A 148 -1.56 -18.41 -0.66
N GLN A 149 -0.28 -18.07 -0.86
CA GLN A 149 0.45 -17.15 0.03
C GLN A 149 -0.19 -15.75 0.06
N ARG A 150 -0.71 -15.27 -1.08
CA ARG A 150 -1.46 -14.02 -1.13
C ARG A 150 -2.74 -14.09 -0.31
N GLN A 151 -3.53 -15.16 -0.45
CA GLN A 151 -4.78 -15.32 0.30
C GLN A 151 -4.53 -15.34 1.80
N GLN A 152 -3.48 -16.05 2.23
CA GLN A 152 -3.06 -16.08 3.63
C GLN A 152 -2.64 -14.69 4.15
N LEU A 153 -1.83 -13.95 3.37
CA LEU A 153 -1.46 -12.58 3.70
C LEU A 153 -2.70 -11.67 3.85
N GLN A 154 -3.71 -11.84 3.00
CA GLN A 154 -4.95 -11.07 3.10
C GLN A 154 -5.72 -11.39 4.38
N SER A 155 -5.93 -12.67 4.70
CA SER A 155 -6.66 -13.07 5.91
C SER A 155 -5.93 -12.66 7.18
N GLU A 156 -4.62 -12.87 7.26
CA GLU A 156 -3.82 -12.46 8.43
C GLU A 156 -3.77 -10.93 8.56
N GLY A 157 -3.69 -10.21 7.43
CA GLY A 157 -3.70 -8.75 7.42
C GLY A 157 -5.01 -8.19 7.93
N GLU A 158 -6.15 -8.77 7.51
CA GLU A 158 -7.46 -8.41 8.04
C GLU A 158 -7.57 -8.66 9.55
N ALA A 159 -7.00 -9.76 10.05
CA ALA A 159 -6.98 -10.07 11.48
C ALA A 159 -6.16 -9.04 12.28
N VAL A 160 -4.99 -8.63 11.78
CA VAL A 160 -4.17 -7.59 12.42
C VAL A 160 -4.94 -6.27 12.47
N MET A 161 -5.55 -5.85 11.35
CA MET A 161 -6.33 -4.62 11.29
C MET A 161 -7.55 -4.64 12.23
N ALA A 162 -8.26 -5.77 12.29
CA ALA A 162 -9.39 -5.94 13.20
C ALA A 162 -8.96 -5.89 14.68
N SER A 163 -7.83 -6.53 15.00
CA SER A 163 -7.22 -6.48 16.34
C SER A 163 -6.85 -5.04 16.73
N THR A 164 -6.15 -4.31 15.86
CA THR A 164 -5.79 -2.90 16.08
C THR A 164 -7.04 -2.03 16.26
N ALA A 165 -8.06 -2.19 15.40
CA ALA A 165 -9.31 -1.44 15.54
C ALA A 165 -10.00 -1.72 16.89
N SER A 166 -10.01 -2.98 17.33
CA SER A 166 -10.63 -3.38 18.61
C SER A 166 -9.91 -2.80 19.81
N GLN A 167 -8.57 -2.71 19.76
CA GLN A 167 -7.77 -2.06 20.80
C GLN A 167 -7.95 -0.54 20.84
N LEU A 168 -8.20 0.10 19.69
CA LEU A 168 -8.44 1.54 19.61
C LEU A 168 -9.83 1.93 20.12
N ARG A 169 -10.87 1.11 19.90
CA ARG A 169 -12.27 1.46 20.21
C ARG A 169 -12.51 2.09 21.60
N PRO A 170 -11.95 1.56 22.71
CA PRO A 170 -12.17 2.13 24.04
C PRO A 170 -11.62 3.56 24.21
N LEU A 171 -10.67 3.97 23.36
CA LEU A 171 -10.06 5.31 23.35
C LEU A 171 -10.84 6.31 22.49
N LEU A 172 -11.89 5.86 21.78
CA LEU A 172 -12.60 6.64 20.80
C LEU A 172 -14.01 7.00 21.28
N THR A 173 -14.44 8.22 20.97
CA THR A 173 -15.85 8.64 21.08
C THR A 173 -16.75 7.83 20.14
N GLY A 174 -18.07 7.80 20.40
CA GLY A 174 -19.02 7.09 19.53
C GLY A 174 -18.93 7.47 18.05
N ASP A 175 -18.82 8.77 17.76
CA ASP A 175 -18.66 9.27 16.39
C ASP A 175 -17.36 8.79 15.72
N GLN A 176 -16.26 8.72 16.48
CA GLN A 176 -14.98 8.21 15.99
C GLN A 176 -15.02 6.70 15.75
N GLN A 177 -15.72 5.93 16.60
CA GLN A 177 -15.94 4.50 16.38
C GLN A 177 -16.72 4.26 15.09
N GLN A 178 -17.77 5.04 14.82
CA GLN A 178 -18.53 4.95 13.57
C GLN A 178 -17.69 5.27 12.34
N LYS A 179 -16.78 6.27 12.43
CA LYS A 179 -15.82 6.57 11.36
C LYS A 179 -14.85 5.41 11.14
N LEU A 180 -14.33 4.80 12.20
CA LEU A 180 -13.44 3.64 12.13
C LEU A 180 -14.12 2.45 11.44
N ASP A 181 -15.38 2.18 11.77
CA ASP A 181 -16.15 1.09 11.17
C ASP A 181 -16.44 1.36 9.68
N THR A 182 -16.84 2.59 9.35
CA THR A 182 -17.06 3.01 7.95
C THR A 182 -15.79 2.89 7.12
N TRP A 183 -14.65 3.32 7.68
CA TRP A 183 -13.35 3.19 7.03
C TRP A 183 -12.97 1.72 6.83
N SER A 184 -13.16 0.87 7.85
CA SER A 184 -12.89 -0.57 7.79
C SER A 184 -13.76 -1.26 6.73
N ALA A 185 -15.04 -0.90 6.63
CA ALA A 185 -15.95 -1.42 5.61
C ALA A 185 -15.52 -1.00 4.19
N LYS A 186 -15.13 0.26 4.00
CA LYS A 186 -14.59 0.75 2.72
C LYS A 186 -13.31 -0.01 2.33
N MET A 187 -12.42 -0.26 3.28
CA MET A 187 -11.20 -1.03 3.03
C MET A 187 -11.52 -2.46 2.56
N LYS A 188 -12.46 -3.16 3.21
CA LYS A 188 -12.93 -4.47 2.77
C LYS A 188 -13.55 -4.43 1.38
N GLN A 189 -14.41 -3.44 1.10
CA GLN A 189 -15.01 -3.27 -0.22
C GLN A 189 -13.95 -2.99 -1.30
N HIS A 190 -12.94 -2.19 -1.00
CA HIS A 190 -11.82 -1.94 -1.93
C HIS A 190 -10.97 -3.19 -2.14
N ALA A 191 -10.75 -3.99 -1.10
CA ALA A 191 -10.05 -5.27 -1.22
C ALA A 191 -10.82 -6.25 -2.12
N ALA A 192 -12.14 -6.34 -1.95
CA ALA A 192 -13.01 -7.13 -2.81
C ALA A 192 -12.99 -6.60 -4.26
N ARG A 193 -13.11 -5.29 -4.49
CA ARG A 193 -13.06 -4.74 -5.87
C ARG A 193 -11.74 -5.00 -6.61
N ARG A 194 -10.67 -5.40 -5.91
CA ARG A 194 -9.38 -5.80 -6.50
C ARG A 194 -9.31 -7.27 -6.93
N HIS A 195 -10.45 -7.94 -7.14
CA HIS A 195 -10.52 -9.30 -7.68
C HIS A 195 -10.05 -9.38 -9.14
N GLN A 196 -8.73 -9.35 -9.34
CA GLN A 196 -7.97 -9.99 -10.44
C GLN A 196 -6.48 -9.72 -10.23
N ALA A 197 -5.94 -10.11 -9.07
CA ALA A 197 -4.49 -10.14 -8.92
C ALA A 197 -4.02 -11.53 -9.33
N ASN A 198 -3.31 -11.58 -10.45
CA ASN A 198 -2.49 -12.68 -10.87
C ASN A 198 -1.24 -12.81 -9.98
N ALA A 199 -0.61 -13.99 -10.00
CA ALA A 199 0.57 -14.30 -9.20
C ALA A 199 1.71 -13.30 -9.45
N GLY A 200 1.90 -12.89 -10.69
CA GLY A 200 2.92 -11.95 -11.12
C GLY A 200 2.76 -10.57 -10.53
N ARG A 201 1.54 -10.02 -10.42
CA ARG A 201 1.33 -8.74 -9.74
C ARG A 201 1.61 -8.84 -8.25
N PHE A 202 1.28 -9.97 -7.61
CA PHE A 202 1.61 -10.17 -6.21
C PHE A 202 3.12 -10.25 -5.99
N LEU A 203 3.81 -11.07 -6.78
CA LEU A 203 5.27 -11.20 -6.74
C LEU A 203 5.97 -9.87 -7.00
N LEU A 204 5.51 -9.09 -7.98
CA LEU A 204 6.07 -7.77 -8.25
C LEU A 204 5.99 -6.83 -7.03
N MET A 205 4.87 -6.84 -6.31
CA MET A 205 4.70 -6.03 -5.10
C MET A 205 5.61 -6.48 -3.95
N VAL A 206 5.80 -7.78 -3.75
CA VAL A 206 6.60 -8.30 -2.63
C VAL A 206 8.11 -8.32 -2.94
N ALA A 207 8.50 -8.52 -4.20
CA ALA A 207 9.89 -8.48 -4.64
C ALA A 207 10.42 -7.04 -4.77
N ALA A 208 9.55 -6.07 -5.12
CA ALA A 208 9.88 -4.65 -5.15
C ALA A 208 8.93 -3.83 -4.26
N PRO A 209 9.09 -3.88 -2.93
CA PRO A 209 8.32 -3.02 -2.06
C PRO A 209 8.61 -1.55 -2.41
N PRO A 210 7.57 -0.69 -2.49
CA PRO A 210 7.80 0.76 -2.62
C PRO A 210 8.65 1.22 -1.44
N ARG A 211 9.59 2.14 -1.71
CA ARG A 211 10.43 2.72 -0.65
C ARG A 211 9.53 3.32 0.43
N GLY A 212 9.83 2.99 1.69
CA GLY A 212 9.22 3.60 2.88
C GLY A 212 9.64 5.05 3.03
#